data_AF-B0DNQ3-F1
#
_entry.id   AF-B0DNQ3-F1
#
_cell.length_a   1.000
_cell.length_b   1.000
_cell.length_c   1.000
_cell.angle_alpha   90.00
_cell.angle_beta   90.00
_cell.angle_gamma   90.00
#
_symmetry.space_group_name_H-M   'P 1'
#
loop_
_entity.id
_entity.type
_entity.pdbx_description
1 polymer ?
#
loop_
_entity_poly.entity_id
_entity_poly.type
_entity_poly.pdbx_seq_one_letter_code
_entity_poly.pdbx_strand_id
1 'polypeptide(L)'
;MATGLQRRANMHLLPLELHILIQSYLDPRDIISLRMTSKSLYLSTQQRIVWLAAFHHVCVDHALFEPSFPTENMSTKELEYGALSPARVSARMKKGLNKTEIAPWQDRVFRASFLENYNQISLIPGGRYLLTGSNTATGVGVSLWDLGANPYCEMPKVPMATTIVKNIGLIDTSPTSDGLGILVTTYFVDDGLSTHISVYEIHPSAAQPQFCRKGDLKLNGMNMIHSLTGYHFVSLDQNRMLTFWDIESNKSFTWNAPFKIEELFLLENHLIILNRTDIIVWEIPFLKNVARSDVADNELANHPPPTINLGYSFPPDSRRPKLFTVPSQWWPKSYSDIILGSVAPDFKNDVSEMTLHRLDPSSLASGGQITEMGILSSIPSRMVDESEFLFGLRFCNGELCQRWRPDNDVLISLIPFPTPHEETKSVVTKTLFSGPLWDFDFCPASGRLVVATPENVIRVIDFLSPIRWQLSGPSGLPTLLYLPINLTNGSVYYGPDTRLLYHLFGIEGPFEMSPHNYMAQDSIDVVAELNKHPEADDQVRDRFRALGNSIATPRLPGSSAFGTRLAFYECLSAHSACDCARFRKP
;
A
#
# COMPACT_ATOMS: atom_id res chain seq x y z
N MET A 1 -9.80 -54.09 -5.92
CA MET A 1 -9.66 -53.58 -4.54
C MET A 1 -8.20 -53.26 -4.30
N ALA A 2 -7.79 -52.00 -4.48
CA ALA A 2 -6.47 -51.51 -4.10
C ALA A 2 -6.68 -50.47 -3.00
N THR A 3 -6.31 -50.82 -1.77
CA THR A 3 -6.35 -49.93 -0.62
C THR A 3 -5.20 -48.94 -0.73
N GLY A 4 -5.50 -47.74 -1.25
CA GLY A 4 -4.54 -46.65 -1.33
C GLY A 4 -4.11 -46.21 0.06
N LEU A 5 -2.91 -46.62 0.48
CA LEU A 5 -2.23 -46.07 1.66
C LEU A 5 -1.86 -44.61 1.37
N GLN A 6 -2.80 -43.71 1.65
CA GLN A 6 -2.55 -42.27 1.61
C GLN A 6 -1.64 -41.94 2.80
N ARG A 7 -0.32 -41.91 2.56
CA ARG A 7 0.67 -41.43 3.55
C ARG A 7 0.37 -39.96 3.84
N ARG A 8 -0.27 -39.70 4.98
CA ARG A 8 -0.47 -38.34 5.50
C ARG A 8 0.89 -37.81 5.95
N ALA A 9 1.33 -36.73 5.30
CA ALA A 9 2.50 -35.99 5.76
C ALA A 9 2.10 -35.21 7.02
N ASN A 10 2.50 -35.72 8.17
CA ASN A 10 2.29 -35.04 9.44
C ASN A 10 3.18 -33.80 9.49
N MET A 11 2.60 -32.61 9.37
CA MET A 11 3.33 -31.34 9.38
C MET A 11 4.24 -31.19 10.61
N HIS A 12 3.82 -31.71 11.78
CA HIS A 12 4.61 -31.69 13.02
C HIS A 12 5.89 -32.56 12.99
N LEU A 13 6.04 -33.45 12.01
CA LEU A 13 7.24 -34.28 11.83
C LEU A 13 8.29 -33.61 10.93
N LEU A 14 7.95 -32.49 10.29
CA LEU A 14 8.94 -31.74 9.53
C LEU A 14 9.97 -31.12 10.48
N PRO A 15 11.26 -31.05 10.08
CA PRO A 15 12.27 -30.27 10.78
C PRO A 15 11.84 -28.81 10.97
N LEU A 16 12.32 -28.18 12.04
CA LEU A 16 12.02 -26.79 12.39
C LEU A 16 12.33 -25.82 11.24
N GLU A 17 13.40 -26.07 10.50
CA GLU A 17 13.83 -25.27 9.35
C GLU A 17 12.78 -25.26 8.25
N LEU A 18 12.09 -26.38 8.02
CA LEU A 18 10.99 -26.45 7.05
C LEU A 18 9.74 -25.73 7.57
N HIS A 19 9.46 -25.77 8.89
CA HIS A 19 8.38 -24.96 9.46
C HIS A 19 8.64 -23.48 9.26
N ILE A 20 9.87 -23.02 9.54
CA ILE A 20 10.29 -21.64 9.35
C ILE A 20 10.14 -21.22 7.89
N LEU A 21 10.63 -22.05 6.96
CA LEU A 21 10.54 -21.76 5.52
C LEU A 21 9.09 -21.68 5.04
N ILE A 22 8.23 -22.62 5.45
CA ILE A 22 6.80 -22.58 5.11
C ILE A 22 6.18 -21.30 5.68
N GLN A 23 6.47 -20.98 6.94
CA GLN A 23 5.90 -19.80 7.63
C GLN A 23 6.37 -18.47 7.05
N SER A 24 7.58 -18.40 6.46
CA SER A 24 8.04 -17.18 5.81
C SER A 24 7.24 -16.78 4.56
N TYR A 25 6.45 -17.71 3.98
CA TYR A 25 5.56 -17.43 2.85
C TYR A 25 4.11 -17.18 3.26
N LEU A 26 3.79 -17.26 4.55
CA LEU A 26 2.42 -17.05 5.04
C LEU A 26 2.15 -15.59 5.33
N ASP A 27 0.88 -15.19 5.19
CA ASP A 27 0.42 -13.90 5.67
C ASP A 27 0.62 -13.79 7.20
N PRO A 28 0.92 -12.59 7.73
CA PRO A 28 1.13 -12.40 9.17
C PRO A 28 -0.01 -12.95 10.04
N ARG A 29 -1.26 -12.86 9.55
CA ARG A 29 -2.45 -13.41 10.24
C ARG A 29 -2.45 -14.93 10.28
N ASP A 30 -2.00 -15.58 9.21
CA ASP A 30 -1.95 -17.03 9.12
C ASP A 30 -0.84 -17.60 9.99
N ILE A 31 0.27 -16.88 10.15
CA ILE A 31 1.31 -17.23 11.12
C ILE A 31 0.73 -17.26 12.55
N ILE A 32 -0.12 -16.29 12.92
CA ILE A 32 -0.82 -16.29 14.21
C ILE A 32 -1.81 -17.46 14.31
N SER A 33 -2.59 -17.73 13.26
CA SER A 33 -3.52 -18.87 13.25
C SER A 33 -2.77 -20.19 13.42
N LEU A 34 -1.65 -20.36 12.72
CA LEU A 34 -0.83 -21.57 12.76
C LEU A 34 -0.20 -21.80 14.14
N ARG A 35 0.21 -20.72 14.83
CA ARG A 35 0.71 -20.75 16.21
C ARG A 35 -0.27 -21.42 17.18
N MET A 36 -1.58 -21.35 16.91
CA MET A 36 -2.63 -21.90 17.77
C MET A 36 -2.88 -23.40 17.57
N THR A 37 -2.22 -24.04 16.60
CA THR A 37 -2.53 -25.43 16.21
C THR A 37 -1.71 -26.48 16.96
N SER A 38 -0.42 -26.24 17.23
CA SER A 38 0.45 -27.20 17.91
C SER A 38 1.64 -26.51 18.60
N LYS A 39 2.24 -27.19 19.59
CA LYS A 39 3.43 -26.68 20.29
C LYS A 39 4.64 -26.51 19.36
N SER A 40 4.84 -27.40 18.38
CA SER A 40 5.95 -27.31 17.43
C SER A 40 5.83 -26.07 16.55
N LEU A 41 4.64 -25.86 15.99
CA LEU A 41 4.35 -24.70 15.16
C LEU A 41 4.33 -23.41 15.98
N TYR A 42 3.87 -23.47 17.23
CA TYR A 42 4.03 -22.36 18.16
C TYR A 42 5.50 -21.95 18.27
N LEU A 43 6.41 -22.88 18.56
CA LEU A 43 7.84 -22.60 18.73
C LEU A 43 8.49 -22.06 17.44
N SER A 44 8.10 -22.56 16.27
CA SER A 44 8.63 -22.06 15.00
C SER A 44 8.14 -20.63 14.71
N THR A 45 6.88 -20.30 15.02
CA THR A 45 6.35 -18.94 14.86
C THR A 45 6.92 -17.94 15.89
N GLN A 46 7.70 -18.38 16.87
CA GLN A 46 8.45 -17.49 17.77
C GLN A 46 9.83 -17.12 17.22
N GLN A 47 10.26 -17.75 16.12
CA GLN A 47 11.56 -17.47 15.52
C GLN A 47 11.55 -16.08 14.87
N ARG A 48 12.56 -15.27 15.19
CA ARG A 48 12.68 -13.90 14.66
C ARG A 48 12.66 -13.86 13.14
N ILE A 49 13.29 -14.83 12.49
CA ILE A 49 13.40 -14.92 11.02
C ILE A 49 12.03 -15.05 10.34
N VAL A 50 11.05 -15.71 10.96
CA VAL A 50 9.68 -15.84 10.44
C VAL A 50 9.02 -14.47 10.37
N TRP A 51 9.09 -13.70 11.46
CA TRP A 51 8.50 -12.37 11.51
C TRP A 51 9.27 -11.33 10.71
N LEU A 52 10.59 -11.49 10.58
CA LEU A 52 11.39 -10.64 9.70
C LEU A 52 10.91 -10.82 8.25
N ALA A 53 10.79 -12.07 7.77
CA ALA A 53 10.29 -12.36 6.43
C ALA A 53 8.87 -11.83 6.21
N ALA A 54 7.95 -12.12 7.13
CA ALA A 54 6.58 -11.63 7.08
C ALA A 54 6.51 -10.09 7.06
N PHE A 55 7.38 -9.44 7.82
CA PHE A 55 7.46 -7.98 7.86
C PHE A 55 8.00 -7.39 6.55
N HIS A 56 9.02 -7.99 5.94
CA HIS A 56 9.50 -7.56 4.62
C HIS A 56 8.41 -7.70 3.56
N HIS A 57 7.65 -8.80 3.55
CA HIS A 57 6.51 -8.95 2.63
C HIS A 57 5.48 -7.83 2.82
N VAL A 58 5.12 -7.52 4.07
CA VAL A 58 4.25 -6.38 4.39
C VAL A 58 4.81 -5.05 3.90
N CYS A 59 6.13 -4.83 3.99
CA CYS A 59 6.74 -3.62 3.45
C CYS A 59 6.58 -3.53 1.92
N VAL A 60 6.79 -4.63 1.21
CA VAL A 60 6.61 -4.69 -0.24
C VAL A 60 5.13 -4.49 -0.64
N ASP A 61 4.23 -5.22 0.01
CA ASP A 61 2.80 -5.25 -0.32
C ASP A 61 2.04 -3.96 0.04
N HIS A 62 2.58 -3.18 0.96
CA HIS A 62 2.02 -1.90 1.36
C HIS A 62 2.87 -0.70 0.93
N ALA A 63 3.89 -0.91 0.08
CA ALA A 63 4.86 0.12 -0.33
C ALA A 63 5.40 0.94 0.85
N LEU A 64 5.74 0.26 1.93
CA LEU A 64 6.34 0.91 3.09
C LEU A 64 7.77 1.28 2.77
N PHE A 65 8.19 2.45 3.23
CA PHE A 65 9.58 2.85 3.16
C PHE A 65 10.34 2.04 4.21
N GLU A 66 10.94 0.93 3.78
CA GLU A 66 11.65 -0.02 4.64
C GLU A 66 12.67 0.64 5.58
N PRO A 67 13.44 1.67 5.18
CA PRO A 67 14.34 2.38 6.09
C PRO A 67 13.65 3.07 7.28
N SER A 68 12.32 3.21 7.27
CA SER A 68 11.53 3.60 8.45
C SER A 68 11.70 2.62 9.62
N PHE A 69 12.13 1.39 9.36
CA PHE A 69 12.19 0.33 10.34
C PHE A 69 13.65 -0.11 10.57
N PRO A 70 14.19 0.04 11.79
CA PRO A 70 15.53 -0.45 12.10
C PRO A 70 15.48 -1.97 12.35
N THR A 71 15.16 -2.74 11.31
CA THR A 71 14.81 -4.17 11.40
C THR A 71 15.86 -4.98 12.13
N GLU A 72 17.15 -4.67 11.95
CA GLU A 72 18.28 -5.29 12.67
C GLU A 72 18.13 -5.23 14.19
N ASN A 73 17.61 -4.11 14.71
CA ASN A 73 17.44 -3.86 16.14
C ASN A 73 16.04 -4.19 16.66
N MET A 74 15.09 -4.47 15.76
CA MET A 74 13.74 -4.84 16.16
C MET A 74 13.72 -6.25 16.77
N SER A 75 13.10 -6.33 17.93
CA SER A 75 12.74 -7.60 18.56
C SER A 75 11.72 -8.36 17.70
N THR A 76 11.63 -9.69 17.87
CA THR A 76 10.60 -10.52 17.23
C THR A 76 9.20 -9.95 17.41
N LYS A 77 8.94 -9.38 18.58
CA LYS A 77 7.67 -8.77 18.96
C LYS A 77 7.36 -7.49 18.20
N GLU A 78 8.36 -6.66 17.95
CA GLU A 78 8.21 -5.43 17.15
C GLU A 78 8.03 -5.76 15.67
N LEU A 79 8.72 -6.80 15.17
CA LEU A 79 8.50 -7.31 13.81
C LEU A 79 7.07 -7.86 13.67
N GLU A 80 6.60 -8.67 14.64
CA GLU A 80 5.22 -9.16 14.70
C GLU A 80 4.21 -8.00 14.75
N TYR A 81 4.46 -6.98 15.58
CA TYR A 81 3.65 -5.76 15.62
C TYR A 81 3.57 -5.07 14.26
N GLY A 82 4.72 -4.79 13.64
CA GLY A 82 4.80 -4.12 12.35
C GLY A 82 4.06 -4.90 11.27
N ALA A 83 4.27 -6.20 11.20
CA ALA A 83 3.65 -7.07 10.20
C ALA A 83 2.13 -7.15 10.33
N LEU A 84 1.61 -7.11 11.56
CA LEU A 84 0.17 -7.15 11.83
C LEU A 84 -0.49 -5.76 11.78
N SER A 85 0.28 -4.67 11.68
CA SER A 85 -0.25 -3.32 11.85
C SER A 85 -1.31 -2.94 10.81
N PRO A 86 -1.13 -3.17 9.49
CA PRO A 86 -2.15 -2.88 8.49
C PRO A 86 -3.48 -3.60 8.77
N ALA A 87 -3.41 -4.89 9.12
CA ALA A 87 -4.59 -5.68 9.46
C ALA A 87 -5.29 -5.15 10.73
N ARG A 88 -4.53 -4.68 11.71
CA ARG A 88 -5.07 -4.06 12.94
C ARG A 88 -5.71 -2.71 12.67
N VAL A 89 -5.16 -1.90 11.77
CA VAL A 89 -5.79 -0.64 11.32
C VAL A 89 -7.12 -0.97 10.65
N SER A 90 -7.12 -1.87 9.66
CA SER A 90 -8.34 -2.30 8.97
C SER A 90 -9.40 -2.82 9.95
N ALA A 91 -9.02 -3.71 10.86
CA ALA A 91 -9.94 -4.23 11.88
C ALA A 91 -10.48 -3.13 12.82
N ARG A 92 -9.64 -2.15 13.20
CA ARG A 92 -10.09 -1.00 14.03
C ARG A 92 -11.05 -0.11 13.26
N MET A 93 -10.77 0.18 11.99
CA MET A 93 -11.63 0.97 11.11
C MET A 93 -12.99 0.31 10.92
N LYS A 94 -13.02 -1.01 10.79
CA LYS A 94 -14.27 -1.79 10.64
C LYS A 94 -15.03 -2.00 11.94
N LYS A 95 -14.39 -1.81 13.10
CA LYS A 95 -15.02 -2.00 14.40
C LYS A 95 -16.09 -0.93 14.66
N GLY A 96 -17.30 -1.37 15.01
CA GLY A 96 -18.41 -0.49 15.31
C GLY A 96 -18.85 0.29 14.06
N LEU A 97 -19.38 -0.42 13.07
CA LEU A 97 -19.85 0.15 11.79
C LEU A 97 -20.74 1.39 12.00
N ASN A 98 -21.55 1.40 13.06
CA ASN A 98 -22.46 2.50 13.40
C ASN A 98 -21.77 3.77 13.96
N LYS A 99 -20.49 3.70 14.35
CA LYS A 99 -19.76 4.87 14.86
C LYS A 99 -18.97 5.51 13.74
N THR A 100 -19.27 6.74 13.37
CA THR A 100 -18.53 7.46 12.34
C THR A 100 -17.12 7.85 12.79
N GLU A 101 -16.93 8.10 14.08
CA GLU A 101 -15.66 8.55 14.64
C GLU A 101 -14.85 7.42 15.31
N ILE A 102 -13.53 7.51 15.17
CA ILE A 102 -12.60 6.64 15.89
C ILE A 102 -11.79 7.48 16.87
N ALA A 103 -11.86 7.14 18.15
CA ALA A 103 -11.01 7.78 19.15
C ALA A 103 -9.54 7.39 18.91
N PRO A 104 -8.60 8.35 19.00
CA PRO A 104 -7.18 8.04 18.94
C PRO A 104 -6.74 7.22 20.16
N TRP A 105 -5.69 6.43 20.00
CA TRP A 105 -5.05 5.78 21.14
C TRP A 105 -4.10 6.74 21.85
N GLN A 106 -3.33 7.53 21.09
CA GLN A 106 -2.48 8.58 21.60
C GLN A 106 -2.51 9.78 20.66
N ASP A 107 -2.42 10.98 21.24
CA ASP A 107 -2.38 12.24 20.53
C ASP A 107 -1.23 13.08 21.10
N ARG A 108 -0.22 13.33 20.27
CA ARG A 108 0.99 14.06 20.64
C ARG A 108 1.01 15.39 19.91
N VAL A 109 1.12 16.47 20.68
CA VAL A 109 1.20 17.84 20.18
C VAL A 109 2.67 18.20 20.00
N PHE A 110 3.07 18.51 18.78
CA PHE A 110 4.42 18.92 18.40
C PHE A 110 4.44 20.41 18.06
N ARG A 111 5.26 21.18 18.81
CA ARG A 111 5.56 22.58 18.55
C ARG A 111 7.04 22.69 18.19
N ALA A 112 7.39 22.89 16.93
CA ALA A 112 8.78 23.24 16.64
C ALA A 112 9.03 24.66 17.11
N SER A 113 10.13 24.84 17.83
CA SER A 113 10.49 26.10 18.48
C SER A 113 10.89 27.21 17.50
N PHE A 114 11.11 26.87 16.23
CA PHE A 114 11.81 27.72 15.26
C PHE A 114 11.07 27.87 13.93
N LEU A 115 9.88 27.27 13.77
CA LEU A 115 9.11 27.31 12.53
C LEU A 115 7.81 28.07 12.74
N GLU A 116 7.63 29.12 11.93
CA GLU A 116 6.35 29.79 11.77
C GLU A 116 5.62 29.13 10.58
N ASN A 117 4.33 28.86 10.72
CA ASN A 117 3.41 28.48 9.65
C ASN A 117 3.80 27.22 8.85
N TYR A 118 3.43 26.05 9.38
CA TYR A 118 3.40 24.81 8.59
C TYR A 118 2.27 24.87 7.59
N ASN A 119 2.61 24.99 6.31
CA ASN A 119 1.62 24.98 5.24
C ASN A 119 1.40 23.58 4.68
N GLN A 120 2.42 22.71 4.70
CA GLN A 120 2.37 21.39 4.08
C GLN A 120 3.13 20.34 4.86
N ILE A 121 2.59 19.13 4.90
CA ILE A 121 3.18 17.97 5.55
C ILE A 121 3.05 16.72 4.68
N SER A 122 4.04 15.83 4.75
CA SER A 122 3.98 14.53 4.07
C SER A 122 4.53 13.45 4.98
N LEU A 123 3.69 12.46 5.28
CA LEU A 123 4.06 11.33 6.12
C LEU A 123 4.55 10.20 5.22
N ILE A 124 5.82 9.87 5.35
CA ILE A 124 6.45 8.81 4.57
C ILE A 124 5.84 7.46 4.97
N PRO A 125 5.49 6.56 4.01
CA PRO A 125 4.93 5.26 4.33
C PRO A 125 5.77 4.46 5.31
N GLY A 126 5.10 3.89 6.30
CA GLY A 126 5.71 3.37 7.53
C GLY A 126 5.50 4.30 8.72
N GLY A 127 5.24 5.60 8.48
CA GLY A 127 4.77 6.55 9.48
C GLY A 127 5.84 7.07 10.44
N ARG A 128 7.11 6.71 10.25
CA ARG A 128 8.22 7.19 11.09
C ARG A 128 8.70 8.57 10.65
N TYR A 129 8.92 8.77 9.35
CA TYR A 129 9.49 10.01 8.85
C TYR A 129 8.39 10.97 8.39
N LEU A 130 8.54 12.23 8.76
CA LEU A 130 7.65 13.32 8.38
C LEU A 130 8.45 14.40 7.68
N LEU A 131 7.99 14.83 6.51
CA LEU A 131 8.47 16.04 5.85
C LEU A 131 7.52 17.18 6.15
N THR A 132 8.08 18.36 6.41
CA THR A 132 7.32 19.58 6.64
C THR A 132 7.84 20.70 5.75
N GLY A 133 6.94 21.40 5.06
CA GLY A 133 7.18 22.73 4.51
C GLY A 133 6.85 23.80 5.54
N SER A 134 7.73 24.78 5.70
CA SER A 134 7.55 25.87 6.67
C SER A 134 8.05 27.19 6.13
N ASN A 135 7.30 28.27 6.34
CA ASN A 135 7.68 29.61 5.94
C ASN A 135 8.31 30.37 7.12
N THR A 136 9.63 30.51 7.14
CA THR A 136 10.35 31.22 8.21
C THR A 136 10.78 32.61 7.77
N ALA A 137 11.05 33.50 8.72
CA ALA A 137 11.60 34.82 8.45
C ALA A 137 12.94 34.78 7.68
N THR A 138 13.73 33.70 7.83
CA THR A 138 15.00 33.51 7.10
C THR A 138 14.83 32.80 5.76
N GLY A 139 13.60 32.48 5.37
CA GLY A 139 13.25 31.81 4.12
C GLY A 139 12.29 30.65 4.33
N VAL A 140 11.80 30.07 3.24
CA VAL A 140 11.01 28.85 3.31
C VAL A 140 11.96 27.66 3.40
N GLY A 141 11.56 26.59 4.06
CA GLY A 141 12.41 25.42 4.25
C GLY A 141 11.64 24.13 4.22
N VAL A 142 12.32 23.07 3.83
CA VAL A 142 11.84 21.70 3.97
C VAL A 142 12.67 21.03 5.05
N SER A 143 11.97 20.40 6.00
CA SER A 143 12.60 19.70 7.12
C SER A 143 12.13 18.26 7.18
N LEU A 144 13.06 17.35 7.48
CA LEU A 144 12.81 15.94 7.74
C LEU A 144 12.82 15.69 9.25
N TRP A 145 11.80 15.01 9.76
CA TRP A 145 11.63 14.68 11.17
C TRP A 145 11.54 13.16 11.37
N ASP A 146 12.13 12.67 12.46
CA ASP A 146 11.94 11.29 12.93
C ASP A 146 10.91 11.25 14.06
N LEU A 147 9.68 10.87 13.76
CA LEU A 147 8.59 10.73 14.75
C LEU A 147 8.75 9.49 15.65
N GLY A 148 9.76 8.67 15.38
CA GLY A 148 10.01 7.38 16.02
C GLY A 148 9.14 6.25 15.46
N ALA A 149 9.67 5.03 15.56
CA ALA A 149 8.99 3.82 15.12
C ALA A 149 7.82 3.41 16.04
N ASN A 150 7.79 3.93 17.28
CA ASN A 150 6.78 3.61 18.28
C ASN A 150 6.15 4.90 18.80
N PRO A 151 4.84 4.93 19.09
CA PRO A 151 4.20 6.12 19.65
C PRO A 151 4.73 6.55 21.05
N TYR A 152 5.48 5.69 21.75
CA TYR A 152 6.21 6.06 22.97
C TYR A 152 7.49 6.86 22.74
N CYS A 153 7.99 6.93 21.50
CA CYS A 153 9.19 7.70 21.21
C CYS A 153 8.96 9.17 21.54
N GLU A 154 9.92 9.76 22.25
CA GLU A 154 9.91 11.18 22.54
C GLU A 154 9.98 11.96 21.23
N MET A 155 9.15 12.99 21.11
CA MET A 155 9.11 13.78 19.89
C MET A 155 10.43 14.54 19.71
N PRO A 156 11.05 14.50 18.51
CA PRO A 156 12.28 15.25 18.27
C PRO A 156 12.03 16.74 18.44
N LYS A 157 12.96 17.45 19.06
CA LYS A 157 12.90 18.92 19.19
C LYS A 157 13.47 19.66 17.98
N VAL A 158 14.28 18.95 17.20
CA VAL A 158 15.05 19.47 16.06
C VAL A 158 14.91 18.47 14.91
N PRO A 159 14.80 18.94 13.65
CA PRO A 159 14.70 18.08 12.49
C PRO A 159 16.03 17.37 12.27
N MET A 160 15.97 16.19 11.66
CA MET A 160 17.16 15.43 11.28
C MET A 160 17.97 16.17 10.20
N ALA A 161 17.25 16.82 9.29
CA ALA A 161 17.80 17.58 8.20
C ALA A 161 16.86 18.72 7.84
N THR A 162 17.44 19.85 7.43
CA THR A 162 16.68 20.98 6.89
C THR A 162 17.43 21.52 5.68
N THR A 163 16.68 21.89 4.64
CA THR A 163 17.20 22.69 3.54
C THR A 163 16.38 23.96 3.41
N ILE A 164 17.05 25.09 3.23
CA ILE A 164 16.40 26.38 2.96
C ILE A 164 16.16 26.45 1.46
N VAL A 165 14.91 26.72 1.08
CA VAL A 165 14.50 26.85 -0.30
C VAL A 165 13.65 28.10 -0.47
N LYS A 166 13.83 28.85 -1.57
CA LYS A 166 13.16 30.14 -1.74
C LYS A 166 11.66 29.94 -1.93
N ASN A 167 10.82 30.47 -1.03
CA ASN A 167 9.35 30.59 -1.17
C ASN A 167 8.59 29.32 -1.58
N ILE A 168 8.89 28.19 -0.94
CA ILE A 168 8.54 26.85 -1.41
C ILE A 168 7.30 26.18 -0.79
N GLY A 169 6.53 25.47 -1.61
CA GLY A 169 5.68 24.37 -1.17
C GLY A 169 6.32 22.99 -1.40
N LEU A 170 6.07 22.04 -0.50
CA LEU A 170 6.23 20.60 -0.72
C LEU A 170 5.15 20.12 -1.71
N ILE A 171 5.59 19.44 -2.78
CA ILE A 171 4.71 18.93 -3.83
C ILE A 171 4.35 17.48 -3.59
N ASP A 172 5.39 16.64 -3.55
CA ASP A 172 5.24 15.19 -3.58
C ASP A 172 6.50 14.52 -3.05
N THR A 173 6.37 13.23 -2.75
CA THR A 173 7.46 12.37 -2.31
C THR A 173 7.38 11.03 -3.02
N SER A 174 8.52 10.50 -3.43
CA SER A 174 8.62 9.14 -3.98
C SER A 174 9.86 8.44 -3.43
N PRO A 175 9.90 7.10 -3.38
CA PRO A 175 11.13 6.40 -3.07
C PRO A 175 12.15 6.56 -4.20
N THR A 176 13.43 6.55 -3.85
CA THR A 176 14.50 6.33 -4.83
C THR A 176 14.36 4.95 -5.48
N SER A 177 15.01 4.74 -6.62
CA SER A 177 14.94 3.47 -7.37
C SER A 177 15.39 2.25 -6.56
N ASP A 178 16.34 2.43 -5.65
CA ASP A 178 16.83 1.43 -4.69
C ASP A 178 15.95 1.27 -3.44
N GLY A 179 14.97 2.17 -3.23
CA GLY A 179 14.09 2.17 -2.07
C GLY A 179 14.72 2.61 -0.75
N LEU A 180 15.97 3.08 -0.76
CA LEU A 180 16.72 3.45 0.45
C LEU A 180 16.62 4.95 0.80
N GLY A 181 16.31 5.78 -0.18
CA GLY A 181 16.16 7.22 -0.07
C GLY A 181 14.77 7.70 -0.46
N ILE A 182 14.57 9.00 -0.26
CA ILE A 182 13.33 9.71 -0.57
C ILE A 182 13.67 10.82 -1.55
N LEU A 183 12.95 10.87 -2.66
CA LEU A 183 12.90 12.01 -3.55
C LEU A 183 11.80 12.96 -3.04
N VAL A 184 12.16 14.23 -2.90
CA VAL A 184 11.33 15.29 -2.34
C VAL A 184 11.23 16.39 -3.37
N THR A 185 10.04 16.55 -3.94
CA THR A 185 9.78 17.59 -4.93
C THR A 185 9.22 18.82 -4.25
N THR A 186 9.78 19.96 -4.62
CA THR A 186 9.46 21.26 -4.07
C THR A 186 9.19 22.24 -5.21
N TYR A 187 8.36 23.26 -4.98
CA TYR A 187 8.15 24.34 -5.94
C TYR A 187 8.08 25.69 -5.29
N PHE A 188 8.40 26.74 -6.04
CA PHE A 188 7.92 28.09 -5.77
C PHE A 188 7.38 28.75 -7.03
N VAL A 189 6.50 29.72 -6.84
CA VAL A 189 6.01 30.58 -7.91
C VAL A 189 6.73 31.92 -7.79
N ASP A 190 7.39 32.36 -8.86
CA ASP A 190 8.01 33.69 -8.91
C ASP A 190 6.99 34.80 -9.21
N ASP A 191 7.40 36.06 -9.08
CA ASP A 191 6.52 37.22 -9.34
C ASP A 191 5.98 37.25 -10.79
N GLY A 192 6.63 36.52 -11.70
CA GLY A 192 6.20 36.35 -13.08
C GLY A 192 5.25 35.17 -13.30
N LEU A 193 4.69 34.60 -12.23
CA LEU A 193 3.83 33.41 -12.25
C LEU A 193 4.49 32.15 -12.85
N SER A 194 5.82 32.15 -12.99
CA SER A 194 6.57 30.97 -13.41
C SER A 194 6.80 30.08 -12.21
N THR A 195 6.57 28.77 -12.37
CA THR A 195 6.86 27.80 -11.29
C THR A 195 8.27 27.26 -11.45
N HIS A 196 9.06 27.32 -10.39
CA HIS A 196 10.36 26.66 -10.32
C HIS A 196 10.19 25.43 -9.46
N ILE A 197 10.57 24.28 -9.99
CA ILE A 197 10.49 22.97 -9.35
C ILE A 197 11.90 22.50 -9.06
N SER A 198 12.16 22.08 -7.83
CA SER A 198 13.44 21.51 -7.43
C SER A 198 13.20 20.13 -6.80
N VAL A 199 13.99 19.15 -7.20
CA VAL A 199 13.93 17.80 -6.63
C VAL A 199 15.18 17.56 -5.78
N TYR A 200 14.95 17.13 -4.55
CA TYR A 200 15.98 16.76 -3.60
C TYR A 200 15.92 15.28 -3.32
N GLU A 201 17.07 14.65 -3.11
CA GLU A 201 17.17 13.31 -2.55
C GLU A 201 17.67 13.39 -1.12
N ILE A 202 17.11 12.57 -0.23
CA ILE A 202 17.57 12.44 1.14
C ILE A 202 17.52 10.97 1.56
N HIS A 203 18.54 10.53 2.31
CA HIS A 203 18.63 9.18 2.87
C HIS A 203 18.48 9.27 4.40
N PRO A 204 17.28 9.01 4.96
CA PRO A 204 17.03 9.18 6.40
C PRO A 204 17.89 8.28 7.29
N SER A 205 18.34 7.13 6.77
CA SER A 205 19.20 6.18 7.50
C SER A 205 20.69 6.51 7.43
N ALA A 206 21.09 7.54 6.67
CA ALA A 206 22.47 8.00 6.68
C ALA A 206 22.85 8.55 8.06
N ALA A 207 24.13 8.43 8.44
CA ALA A 207 24.61 8.95 9.73
C ALA A 207 24.39 10.47 9.89
N GLN A 208 24.37 11.20 8.76
CA GLN A 208 24.03 12.61 8.68
C GLN A 208 23.10 12.82 7.48
N PRO A 209 21.77 12.70 7.66
CA PRO A 209 20.82 12.92 6.58
C PRO A 209 20.93 14.36 6.07
N GLN A 210 21.06 14.52 4.76
CA GLN A 210 21.14 15.83 4.11
C GLN A 210 20.34 15.81 2.81
N PHE A 211 19.72 16.93 2.48
CA PHE A 211 19.05 17.11 1.20
C PHE A 211 20.09 17.38 0.12
N CYS A 212 20.16 16.50 -0.87
CA CYS A 212 21.01 16.63 -2.05
C CYS A 212 20.14 17.01 -3.25
N ARG A 213 20.31 18.21 -3.80
CA ARG A 213 19.54 18.65 -4.97
C ARG A 213 19.96 17.85 -6.21
N LYS A 214 18.99 17.24 -6.89
CA LYS A 214 19.19 16.41 -8.09
C LYS A 214 18.92 17.15 -9.38
N GLY A 215 17.97 18.07 -9.38
CA GLY A 215 17.68 18.89 -10.55
C GLY A 215 16.75 20.04 -10.24
N ASP A 216 16.64 20.95 -11.21
CA ASP A 216 15.74 22.10 -11.20
C ASP A 216 15.05 22.22 -12.57
N LEU A 217 13.74 22.51 -12.55
CA LEU A 217 12.92 22.72 -13.75
C LEU A 217 12.14 24.03 -13.60
N LYS A 218 12.23 24.91 -14.60
CA LYS A 218 11.40 26.12 -14.65
C LYS A 218 10.26 25.93 -15.63
N LEU A 219 9.03 26.10 -15.15
CA LEU A 219 7.80 26.13 -15.92
C LEU A 219 7.38 27.58 -16.18
N ASN A 220 6.76 27.82 -17.34
CA ASN A 220 6.31 29.15 -17.74
C ASN A 220 4.97 29.58 -17.09
N GLY A 221 4.34 28.71 -16.31
CA GLY A 221 3.10 29.00 -15.60
C GLY A 221 3.04 28.35 -14.22
N MET A 222 1.95 28.62 -13.50
CA MET A 222 1.64 27.98 -12.22
C MET A 222 1.43 26.48 -12.43
N ASN A 223 2.13 25.63 -11.68
CA ASN A 223 1.91 24.18 -11.69
C ASN A 223 0.51 23.86 -11.14
N MET A 224 -0.27 23.11 -11.89
CA MET A 224 -1.65 22.75 -11.53
C MET A 224 -1.76 21.29 -11.10
N ILE A 225 -1.13 20.39 -11.85
CA ILE A 225 -1.20 18.93 -11.65
C ILE A 225 0.19 18.36 -11.89
N HIS A 226 0.60 17.37 -11.10
CA HIS A 226 1.92 16.75 -11.23
C HIS A 226 1.89 15.29 -10.80
N SER A 227 2.93 14.55 -11.20
CA SER A 227 3.22 13.23 -10.66
C SER A 227 4.73 12.96 -10.71
N LEU A 228 5.21 12.20 -9.72
CA LEU A 228 6.62 11.82 -9.57
C LEU A 228 6.76 10.32 -9.35
N THR A 229 7.31 9.61 -10.32
CA THR A 229 7.59 8.17 -10.21
C THR A 229 9.07 7.93 -10.44
N GLY A 230 9.80 7.61 -9.36
CA GLY A 230 11.26 7.58 -9.39
C GLY A 230 11.83 8.93 -9.82
N TYR A 231 12.74 8.92 -10.80
CA TYR A 231 13.37 10.14 -11.36
C TYR A 231 12.62 10.73 -12.57
N HIS A 232 11.39 10.29 -12.80
CA HIS A 232 10.53 10.88 -13.83
C HIS A 232 9.48 11.77 -13.18
N PHE A 233 9.43 13.01 -13.64
CA PHE A 233 8.47 14.00 -13.20
C PHE A 233 7.62 14.45 -14.37
N VAL A 234 6.33 14.62 -14.13
CA VAL A 234 5.41 15.25 -15.08
C VAL A 234 4.65 16.37 -14.40
N SER A 235 4.40 17.45 -15.12
CA SER A 235 3.62 18.58 -14.65
C SER A 235 2.77 19.16 -15.77
N LEU A 236 1.56 19.57 -15.41
CA LEU A 236 0.69 20.39 -16.22
C LEU A 236 0.59 21.79 -15.60
N ASP A 237 0.93 22.82 -16.37
CA ASP A 237 0.81 24.20 -15.90
C ASP A 237 -0.57 24.83 -16.24
N GLN A 238 -0.83 26.03 -15.71
CA GLN A 238 -2.05 26.81 -15.97
C GLN A 238 -2.26 27.17 -17.45
N ASN A 239 -1.19 27.17 -18.25
CA ASN A 239 -1.24 27.43 -19.69
C ASN A 239 -1.54 26.16 -20.49
N ARG A 240 -1.83 25.04 -19.81
CA ARG A 240 -2.03 23.70 -20.38
C ARG A 240 -0.79 23.15 -21.07
N MET A 241 0.39 23.62 -20.67
CA MET A 241 1.66 23.04 -21.11
C MET A 241 1.97 21.85 -20.22
N LEU A 242 1.99 20.67 -20.83
CA LEU A 242 2.40 19.44 -20.20
C LEU A 242 3.90 19.29 -20.38
N THR A 243 4.63 19.18 -19.27
CA THR A 243 6.08 19.02 -19.25
C THR A 243 6.42 17.70 -18.60
N PHE A 244 7.15 16.85 -19.31
CA PHE A 244 7.82 15.70 -18.73
C PHE A 244 9.30 16.06 -18.51
N TRP A 245 9.86 15.58 -17.42
CA TRP A 245 11.22 15.83 -17.02
C TRP A 245 11.85 14.56 -16.47
N ASP A 246 12.93 14.13 -17.12
CA ASP A 246 13.86 13.13 -16.58
C ASP A 246 14.90 13.86 -15.74
N ILE A 247 14.84 13.62 -14.44
CA ILE A 247 15.67 14.29 -13.44
C ILE A 247 17.12 13.80 -13.49
N GLU A 248 17.35 12.52 -13.83
CA GLU A 248 18.71 11.97 -13.90
C GLU A 248 19.51 12.57 -15.05
N SER A 249 18.88 12.66 -16.23
CA SER A 249 19.53 13.28 -17.40
C SER A 249 19.37 14.80 -17.44
N ASN A 250 18.55 15.37 -16.55
CA ASN A 250 18.14 16.76 -16.51
C ASN A 250 17.60 17.26 -17.87
N LYS A 251 16.77 16.43 -18.53
CA LYS A 251 16.15 16.72 -19.82
C LYS A 251 14.65 16.79 -19.68
N SER A 252 14.05 17.83 -20.26
CA SER A 252 12.60 18.00 -20.26
C SER A 252 12.07 18.22 -21.67
N PHE A 253 10.83 17.83 -21.87
CA PHE A 253 10.07 18.17 -23.08
C PHE A 253 8.70 18.70 -22.68
N THR A 254 8.25 19.71 -23.41
CA THR A 254 7.03 20.44 -23.09
C THR A 254 6.17 20.55 -24.34
N TRP A 255 4.89 20.24 -24.22
CA TRP A 255 3.92 20.31 -25.31
C TRP A 255 2.56 20.77 -24.82
N ASN A 256 1.72 21.27 -25.72
CA ASN A 256 0.38 21.72 -25.37
C ASN A 256 -0.55 20.50 -25.22
N ALA A 257 -1.29 20.43 -24.11
CA ALA A 257 -2.31 19.43 -23.91
C ALA A 257 -3.52 19.71 -24.84
N PRO A 258 -3.91 18.79 -25.74
CA PRO A 258 -4.96 19.03 -26.72
C PRO A 258 -6.36 19.06 -26.11
N PHE A 259 -6.50 18.68 -24.85
CA PHE A 259 -7.76 18.64 -24.09
C PHE A 259 -7.52 19.07 -22.64
N LYS A 260 -8.61 19.34 -21.92
CA LYS A 260 -8.53 19.66 -20.49
C LYS A 260 -8.20 18.39 -19.71
N ILE A 261 -7.11 18.41 -18.96
CA ILE A 261 -6.70 17.35 -18.05
C ILE A 261 -7.22 17.72 -16.66
N GLU A 262 -7.85 16.78 -15.97
CA GLU A 262 -8.32 16.96 -14.59
C GLU A 262 -7.39 16.27 -13.59
N GLU A 263 -6.74 15.18 -13.99
CA GLU A 263 -5.71 14.49 -13.20
C GLU A 263 -4.74 13.74 -14.12
N LEU A 264 -3.51 13.49 -13.67
CA LEU A 264 -2.55 12.65 -14.38
C LEU A 264 -1.64 11.88 -13.42
N PHE A 265 -1.06 10.78 -13.87
CA PHE A 265 0.02 10.13 -13.15
C PHE A 265 0.96 9.32 -14.05
N LEU A 266 2.19 9.13 -13.59
CA LEU A 266 3.22 8.36 -14.28
C LEU A 266 3.21 6.90 -13.85
N LEU A 267 3.12 6.02 -14.83
CA LEU A 267 3.25 4.58 -14.69
C LEU A 267 4.37 4.09 -15.61
N GLU A 268 5.55 3.87 -15.03
CA GLU A 268 6.75 3.50 -15.78
C GLU A 268 7.02 4.49 -16.93
N ASN A 269 6.85 4.04 -18.17
CA ASN A 269 7.06 4.81 -19.40
C ASN A 269 5.75 5.33 -20.01
N HIS A 270 4.66 5.24 -19.25
CA HIS A 270 3.34 5.68 -19.67
C HIS A 270 2.86 6.83 -18.79
N LEU A 271 2.27 7.82 -19.44
CA LEU A 271 1.51 8.87 -18.79
C LEU A 271 0.03 8.52 -18.90
N ILE A 272 -0.61 8.36 -17.75
CA ILE A 272 -2.04 8.13 -17.67
C ILE A 272 -2.72 9.46 -17.39
N ILE A 273 -3.69 9.82 -18.21
CA ILE A 273 -4.36 11.12 -18.17
C ILE A 273 -5.84 10.88 -17.97
N LEU A 274 -6.41 11.55 -16.97
CA LEU A 274 -7.83 11.50 -16.66
C LEU A 274 -8.46 12.84 -17.00
N ASN A 275 -9.51 12.79 -17.79
CA ASN A 275 -10.36 13.93 -18.08
C ASN A 275 -11.83 13.54 -17.86
N ARG A 276 -12.77 14.48 -18.04
CA ARG A 276 -14.19 14.24 -17.74
C ARG A 276 -14.89 13.23 -18.66
N THR A 277 -14.30 12.90 -19.80
CA THR A 277 -14.90 12.02 -20.82
C THR A 277 -14.14 10.71 -20.96
N ASP A 278 -12.84 10.70 -20.70
CA ASP A 278 -11.96 9.59 -21.02
C ASP A 278 -10.83 9.40 -20.01
N ILE A 279 -10.37 8.16 -19.91
CA ILE A 279 -9.06 7.79 -19.38
C ILE A 279 -8.16 7.47 -20.58
N ILE A 280 -7.04 8.17 -20.68
CA ILE A 280 -6.16 8.14 -21.84
C ILE A 280 -4.77 7.67 -21.39
N VAL A 281 -4.18 6.73 -22.14
CA VAL A 281 -2.82 6.26 -21.90
C VAL A 281 -1.91 6.72 -23.03
N TRP A 282 -0.87 7.46 -22.67
CA TRP A 282 0.17 7.93 -23.57
C TRP A 282 1.48 7.23 -23.27
N GLU A 283 2.14 6.72 -24.30
CA GLU A 283 3.52 6.27 -24.18
C GLU A 283 4.49 7.44 -24.35
N ILE A 284 5.53 7.46 -23.53
CA ILE A 284 6.51 8.54 -23.51
C ILE A 284 7.62 8.24 -24.53
N PRO A 285 7.71 8.99 -25.65
CA PRO A 285 8.46 8.57 -26.84
C PRO A 285 9.98 8.59 -26.68
N PHE A 286 10.53 9.41 -25.79
CA PHE A 286 11.98 9.68 -25.74
C PHE A 286 12.80 8.59 -25.03
N LEU A 287 12.19 7.77 -24.19
CA LEU A 287 12.91 6.68 -23.49
C LEU A 287 13.41 5.59 -24.46
N LYS A 288 12.92 5.57 -25.71
CA LYS A 288 13.35 4.60 -26.73
C LYS A 288 14.52 5.07 -27.61
N ASN A 289 14.80 6.38 -27.70
CA ASN A 289 15.67 6.93 -28.76
C ASN A 289 16.90 7.73 -28.28
N VAL A 290 17.27 7.72 -26.99
CA VAL A 290 18.52 8.34 -26.49
C VAL A 290 19.76 7.50 -26.81
N ALA A 291 19.81 6.91 -28.00
CA ALA A 291 21.02 6.37 -28.58
C ALA A 291 21.54 7.37 -29.62
N ARG A 292 22.33 8.34 -29.16
CA ARG A 292 23.22 9.24 -29.95
C ARG A 292 22.56 10.30 -30.85
N SER A 293 22.71 11.57 -30.49
CA SER A 293 23.50 12.58 -31.25
C SER A 293 23.11 14.02 -30.86
N ASP A 294 24.07 14.92 -31.04
CA ASP A 294 24.10 16.34 -30.68
C ASP A 294 23.08 17.21 -31.45
N VAL A 295 21.78 17.03 -31.21
CA VAL A 295 20.74 17.90 -31.81
C VAL A 295 20.45 19.07 -30.87
N ALA A 296 20.49 20.30 -31.40
CA ALA A 296 20.29 21.54 -30.66
C ALA A 296 18.85 21.71 -30.15
N ASP A 297 18.70 22.27 -28.94
CA ASP A 297 17.46 22.41 -28.17
C ASP A 297 16.28 23.11 -28.88
N ASN A 298 16.52 23.82 -30.00
CA ASN A 298 15.49 24.61 -30.68
C ASN A 298 14.55 23.79 -31.59
N GLU A 299 14.83 22.52 -31.90
CA GLU A 299 13.94 21.68 -32.73
C GLU A 299 12.88 20.88 -31.93
N LEU A 300 12.97 20.83 -30.59
CA LEU A 300 12.10 20.00 -29.77
C LEU A 300 10.64 20.51 -29.66
N ALA A 301 10.37 21.77 -30.02
CA ALA A 301 9.05 22.40 -29.86
C ALA A 301 7.97 21.89 -30.84
N ASN A 302 8.33 21.06 -31.82
CA ASN A 302 7.41 20.60 -32.87
C ASN A 302 7.22 19.07 -32.91
N HIS A 303 7.63 18.33 -31.89
CA HIS A 303 7.32 16.90 -31.88
C HIS A 303 5.81 16.69 -31.80
N PRO A 304 5.24 15.81 -32.65
CA PRO A 304 3.84 15.48 -32.56
C PRO A 304 3.53 14.95 -31.16
N PRO A 305 2.34 15.23 -30.61
CA PRO A 305 1.94 14.70 -29.31
C PRO A 305 2.11 13.18 -29.30
N PRO A 306 2.46 12.58 -28.15
CA PRO A 306 2.58 11.14 -28.04
C PRO A 306 1.34 10.44 -28.58
N THR A 307 1.54 9.31 -29.26
CA THR A 307 0.43 8.52 -29.81
C THR A 307 -0.46 8.02 -28.67
N ILE A 308 -1.77 8.27 -28.81
CA ILE A 308 -2.77 7.70 -27.91
C ILE A 308 -2.76 6.20 -28.13
N ASN A 309 -2.36 5.46 -27.10
CA ASN A 309 -2.29 4.00 -27.17
C ASN A 309 -3.59 3.33 -26.72
N LEU A 310 -4.32 3.98 -25.81
CA LEU A 310 -5.60 3.49 -25.29
C LEU A 310 -6.47 4.65 -24.82
N GLY A 311 -7.77 4.60 -25.14
CA GLY A 311 -8.80 5.49 -24.61
C GLY A 311 -9.97 4.68 -24.07
N TYR A 312 -10.36 4.90 -22.82
CA TYR A 312 -11.60 4.41 -22.25
C TYR A 312 -12.54 5.59 -22.08
N SER A 313 -13.64 5.61 -22.82
CA SER A 313 -14.68 6.63 -22.68
C SER A 313 -15.70 6.23 -21.62
N PHE A 314 -15.99 7.13 -20.70
CA PHE A 314 -17.07 6.92 -19.73
C PHE A 314 -18.40 6.76 -20.48
N PRO A 315 -19.31 5.86 -20.04
CA PRO A 315 -20.60 5.67 -20.69
C PRO A 315 -21.37 6.99 -20.84
N PRO A 316 -22.05 7.29 -21.97
CA PRO A 316 -22.76 8.56 -22.16
C PRO A 316 -23.83 8.83 -21.11
N ASP A 317 -24.47 7.76 -20.62
CA ASP A 317 -25.50 7.79 -19.57
C ASP A 317 -24.91 7.88 -18.15
N SER A 318 -23.59 7.69 -18.00
CA SER A 318 -22.92 7.82 -16.72
C SER A 318 -22.82 9.30 -16.32
N ARG A 319 -22.90 9.54 -15.01
CA ARG A 319 -22.65 10.87 -14.45
C ARG A 319 -21.20 11.23 -14.71
N ARG A 320 -20.96 12.39 -15.30
CA ARG A 320 -19.60 12.86 -15.58
C ARG A 320 -18.81 12.97 -14.28
N PRO A 321 -17.66 12.30 -14.17
CA PRO A 321 -16.82 12.42 -12.98
C PRO A 321 -16.39 13.87 -12.79
N LYS A 322 -16.45 14.34 -11.54
CA LYS A 322 -15.97 15.66 -11.13
C LYS A 322 -14.57 15.58 -10.53
N LEU A 323 -14.24 14.47 -9.86
CA LEU A 323 -12.96 14.26 -9.19
C LEU A 323 -12.38 12.90 -9.60
N PHE A 324 -11.05 12.82 -9.56
CA PHE A 324 -10.29 11.61 -9.83
C PHE A 324 -9.32 11.35 -8.69
N THR A 325 -9.14 10.07 -8.37
CA THR A 325 -8.06 9.64 -7.49
C THR A 325 -7.19 8.64 -8.25
N VAL A 326 -5.89 8.86 -8.13
CA VAL A 326 -4.85 8.05 -8.75
C VAL A 326 -4.05 7.34 -7.66
N PRO A 327 -3.27 6.30 -7.99
CA PRO A 327 -2.28 5.75 -7.08
C PRO A 327 -1.43 6.84 -6.43
N SER A 328 -1.14 6.71 -5.14
CA SER A 328 -0.05 7.49 -4.55
C SER A 328 1.29 7.10 -5.20
N GLN A 329 2.29 8.00 -5.16
CA GLN A 329 3.65 7.67 -5.64
C GLN A 329 4.31 6.52 -4.86
N TRP A 330 3.71 6.11 -3.74
CA TRP A 330 4.07 4.95 -2.95
C TRP A 330 3.12 3.80 -3.25
N TRP A 331 3.07 3.38 -4.52
CA TRP A 331 2.27 2.22 -4.94
C TRP A 331 3.11 0.93 -4.83
N PRO A 332 2.55 -0.18 -4.31
CA PRO A 332 3.28 -1.42 -4.14
C PRO A 332 3.65 -2.05 -5.48
N LYS A 333 4.93 -2.37 -5.65
CA LYS A 333 5.44 -3.05 -6.85
C LYS A 333 4.94 -4.50 -6.96
N SER A 334 4.51 -5.12 -5.85
CA SER A 334 3.94 -6.47 -5.87
C SER A 334 2.53 -6.49 -6.48
N TYR A 335 1.87 -5.34 -6.58
CA TYR A 335 0.57 -5.24 -7.21
C TYR A 335 0.74 -4.83 -8.67
N SER A 336 0.56 -5.78 -9.58
CA SER A 336 0.71 -5.54 -11.01
C SER A 336 -0.36 -4.60 -11.53
N ASP A 337 -1.56 -4.63 -10.96
CA ASP A 337 -2.66 -3.80 -11.42
C ASP A 337 -2.57 -2.37 -10.87
N ILE A 338 -3.08 -1.42 -11.65
CA ILE A 338 -3.23 -0.05 -11.22
C ILE A 338 -4.71 0.25 -11.06
N ILE A 339 -5.10 0.77 -9.90
CA ILE A 339 -6.49 1.15 -9.64
C ILE A 339 -6.64 2.66 -9.66
N LEU A 340 -7.63 3.12 -10.41
CA LEU A 340 -8.06 4.51 -10.52
C LEU A 340 -9.45 4.64 -9.95
N GLY A 341 -9.77 5.80 -9.39
CA GLY A 341 -11.13 6.12 -8.97
C GLY A 341 -11.65 7.35 -9.69
N SER A 342 -12.89 7.29 -10.16
CA SER A 342 -13.61 8.43 -10.72
C SER A 342 -14.84 8.70 -9.87
N VAL A 343 -14.97 9.91 -9.31
CA VAL A 343 -16.04 10.27 -8.39
C VAL A 343 -17.04 11.17 -9.10
N ALA A 344 -18.32 10.78 -9.07
CA ALA A 344 -19.43 11.54 -9.62
C ALA A 344 -20.48 11.84 -8.53
N PRO A 345 -20.98 13.09 -8.44
CA PRO A 345 -22.00 13.44 -7.45
C PRO A 345 -23.37 12.88 -7.84
N ASP A 346 -24.07 12.26 -6.89
CA ASP A 346 -25.49 11.95 -6.97
C ASP A 346 -26.33 13.04 -6.29
N PHE A 347 -26.66 14.08 -7.05
CA PHE A 347 -27.53 15.15 -6.56
C PHE A 347 -28.95 14.71 -6.20
N LYS A 348 -29.42 13.54 -6.65
CA LYS A 348 -30.77 13.06 -6.31
C LYS A 348 -30.81 12.44 -4.92
N ASN A 349 -29.74 11.73 -4.56
CA ASN A 349 -29.67 10.94 -3.33
C ASN A 349 -28.78 11.59 -2.26
N ASP A 350 -28.18 12.75 -2.54
CA ASP A 350 -27.23 13.42 -1.65
C ASP A 350 -26.10 12.48 -1.21
N VAL A 351 -25.60 11.71 -2.16
CA VAL A 351 -24.41 10.85 -2.00
C VAL A 351 -23.50 11.04 -3.19
N SER A 352 -22.24 10.65 -3.07
CA SER A 352 -21.34 10.55 -4.22
C SER A 352 -21.07 9.08 -4.51
N GLU A 353 -20.88 8.79 -5.79
CA GLU A 353 -20.53 7.47 -6.28
C GLU A 353 -19.09 7.51 -6.79
N MET A 354 -18.32 6.48 -6.45
CA MET A 354 -16.98 6.30 -6.98
C MET A 354 -16.92 5.02 -7.78
N THR A 355 -16.60 5.14 -9.05
CA THR A 355 -16.32 4.00 -9.91
C THR A 355 -14.83 3.70 -9.88
N LEU A 356 -14.48 2.44 -9.62
CA LEU A 356 -13.10 1.98 -9.68
C LEU A 356 -12.79 1.39 -11.04
N HIS A 357 -11.64 1.78 -11.59
CA HIS A 357 -11.12 1.28 -12.85
C HIS A 357 -9.80 0.56 -12.62
N ARG A 358 -9.67 -0.64 -13.17
CA ARG A 358 -8.44 -1.42 -13.20
C ARG A 358 -7.75 -1.21 -14.52
N LEU A 359 -6.47 -0.86 -14.45
CA LEU A 359 -5.55 -0.82 -15.56
C LEU A 359 -4.49 -1.91 -15.36
N ASP A 360 -4.38 -2.83 -16.32
CA ASP A 360 -3.34 -3.85 -16.35
C ASP A 360 -2.14 -3.32 -17.16
N PRO A 361 -0.99 -3.00 -16.53
CA PRO A 361 0.18 -2.46 -17.22
C PRO A 361 0.75 -3.43 -18.25
N SER A 362 0.64 -4.74 -18.02
CA SER A 362 1.17 -5.76 -18.93
C SER A 362 0.41 -5.76 -20.28
N SER A 363 -0.85 -5.32 -20.24
CA SER A 363 -1.69 -5.20 -21.43
C SER A 363 -1.42 -3.94 -22.25
N LEU A 364 -0.78 -2.90 -21.68
CA LEU A 364 -0.60 -1.58 -22.32
C LEU A 364 0.11 -1.64 -23.68
N ALA A 365 1.11 -2.51 -23.81
CA ALA A 365 1.84 -2.69 -25.07
C ALA A 365 0.98 -3.30 -26.18
N SER A 366 -0.08 -4.04 -25.83
CA SER A 366 -1.03 -4.68 -26.75
C SER A 366 -2.32 -3.87 -26.95
N GLY A 367 -2.30 -2.57 -26.64
CA GLY A 367 -3.47 -1.69 -26.70
C GLY A 367 -4.26 -1.61 -25.40
N GLY A 368 -3.91 -2.41 -24.40
CA GLY A 368 -4.45 -2.40 -23.04
C GLY A 368 -5.96 -2.60 -22.89
N GLN A 369 -6.39 -2.91 -21.68
CA GLN A 369 -7.80 -2.84 -21.33
C GLN A 369 -7.96 -2.15 -19.98
N ILE A 370 -8.74 -1.07 -19.96
CA ILE A 370 -9.24 -0.48 -18.73
C ILE A 370 -10.56 -1.17 -18.43
N THR A 371 -10.63 -1.83 -17.28
CA THR A 371 -11.82 -2.58 -16.86
C THR A 371 -12.46 -1.88 -15.68
N GLU A 372 -13.74 -1.56 -15.79
CA GLU A 372 -14.54 -1.11 -14.66
C GLU A 372 -14.68 -2.25 -13.64
N MET A 373 -14.23 -2.03 -12.41
CA MET A 373 -14.27 -3.03 -11.36
C MET A 373 -15.62 -3.04 -10.62
N GLY A 374 -16.24 -1.87 -10.48
CA GLY A 374 -17.52 -1.71 -9.79
C GLY A 374 -17.74 -0.30 -9.26
N ILE A 375 -18.94 -0.07 -8.73
CA ILE A 375 -19.38 1.21 -8.19
C ILE A 375 -19.46 1.13 -6.67
N LEU A 376 -18.88 2.12 -6.02
CA LEU A 376 -18.93 2.32 -4.58
C LEU A 376 -19.94 3.42 -4.28
N SER A 377 -21.03 3.05 -3.62
CA SER A 377 -21.98 3.99 -3.02
C SER A 377 -21.52 4.37 -1.61
N SER A 378 -22.14 5.37 -0.99
CA SER A 378 -21.88 5.86 0.39
C SER A 378 -20.67 6.79 0.60
N ILE A 379 -20.22 7.50 -0.43
CA ILE A 379 -19.28 8.61 -0.25
C ILE A 379 -20.08 9.86 0.13
N PRO A 380 -19.70 10.59 1.20
CA PRO A 380 -20.40 11.80 1.61
C PRO A 380 -20.52 12.82 0.46
N SER A 381 -21.73 13.31 0.17
CA SER A 381 -22.01 14.26 -0.92
C SER A 381 -21.25 15.58 -0.78
N ARG A 382 -21.06 16.04 0.45
CA ARG A 382 -20.29 17.25 0.78
C ARG A 382 -18.89 17.30 0.14
N MET A 383 -18.35 16.15 -0.27
CA MET A 383 -17.01 16.02 -0.85
C MET A 383 -16.85 16.54 -2.29
N VAL A 384 -17.94 16.86 -3.00
CA VAL A 384 -17.88 17.02 -4.48
C VAL A 384 -18.17 18.45 -4.97
N ASP A 385 -18.61 19.34 -4.09
CA ASP A 385 -18.95 20.72 -4.46
C ASP A 385 -17.88 21.76 -4.13
N GLU A 386 -16.91 21.41 -3.29
CA GLU A 386 -15.76 22.26 -2.99
C GLU A 386 -14.49 21.69 -3.64
N SER A 387 -13.52 22.55 -3.97
CA SER A 387 -12.21 22.19 -4.50
C SER A 387 -11.36 21.47 -3.44
N GLU A 388 -11.90 20.39 -2.90
CA GLU A 388 -11.36 19.64 -1.78
C GLU A 388 -10.31 18.66 -2.25
N PHE A 389 -9.35 18.43 -1.36
CA PHE A 389 -8.17 17.62 -1.64
C PHE A 389 -8.57 16.14 -1.63
N LEU A 390 -8.69 15.57 -2.83
CA LEU A 390 -8.70 14.13 -3.02
C LEU A 390 -7.26 13.66 -3.15
N PHE A 391 -6.79 12.86 -2.20
CA PHE A 391 -5.41 12.40 -2.20
C PHE A 391 -5.27 11.06 -2.88
N GLY A 392 -4.08 10.75 -3.40
CA GLY A 392 -3.83 9.47 -4.04
C GLY A 392 -4.11 8.23 -3.16
N LEU A 393 -4.57 7.16 -3.79
CA LEU A 393 -4.90 5.86 -3.20
C LEU A 393 -3.66 5.21 -2.57
N ARG A 394 -3.82 4.67 -1.36
CA ARG A 394 -2.80 3.84 -0.66
C ARG A 394 -3.36 2.45 -0.38
N PHE A 395 -2.51 1.46 -0.13
CA PHE A 395 -2.94 0.12 0.27
C PHE A 395 -3.04 -0.06 1.78
N CYS A 396 -4.03 -0.83 2.22
CA CYS A 396 -4.20 -1.25 3.62
C CYS A 396 -4.81 -2.65 3.70
N ASN A 397 -4.03 -3.65 4.11
CA ASN A 397 -4.48 -5.04 4.33
C ASN A 397 -5.39 -5.62 3.22
N GLY A 398 -4.97 -5.53 1.95
CA GLY A 398 -5.76 -6.00 0.81
C GLY A 398 -6.98 -5.13 0.48
N GLU A 399 -6.99 -3.87 0.92
CA GLU A 399 -8.01 -2.87 0.62
C GLU A 399 -7.33 -1.58 0.15
N LEU A 400 -8.07 -0.75 -0.58
CA LEU A 400 -7.64 0.61 -0.91
C LEU A 400 -8.02 1.55 0.23
N CYS A 401 -7.14 2.48 0.54
CA CYS A 401 -7.30 3.52 1.54
C CYS A 401 -7.39 4.87 0.83
N GLN A 402 -8.59 5.45 0.84
CA GLN A 402 -8.84 6.80 0.33
C GLN A 402 -8.89 7.79 1.49
N ARG A 403 -8.21 8.92 1.32
CA ARG A 403 -8.17 10.03 2.27
C ARG A 403 -9.05 11.16 1.74
N TRP A 404 -9.80 11.80 2.63
CA TRP A 404 -10.68 12.91 2.30
C TRP A 404 -10.53 14.03 3.31
N ARG A 405 -10.81 15.24 2.85
CA ARG A 405 -10.84 16.44 3.69
C ARG A 405 -12.05 17.31 3.40
N PRO A 406 -13.26 16.86 3.79
CA PRO A 406 -14.41 17.74 3.75
C PRO A 406 -14.33 18.76 4.86
N ASP A 407 -14.38 20.04 4.50
CA ASP A 407 -14.29 21.15 5.44
C ASP A 407 -13.00 21.10 6.32
N ASN A 408 -13.19 20.77 7.60
CA ASN A 408 -12.21 20.65 8.67
C ASN A 408 -12.14 19.21 9.23
N ASP A 409 -12.79 18.25 8.57
CA ASP A 409 -12.74 16.84 8.94
C ASP A 409 -11.64 16.12 8.15
N VAL A 410 -11.02 15.12 8.78
CA VAL A 410 -10.20 14.12 8.11
C VAL A 410 -10.97 12.81 8.10
N LEU A 411 -11.41 12.38 6.93
CA LEU A 411 -12.10 11.11 6.75
C LEU A 411 -11.18 10.11 6.03
N ILE A 412 -11.20 8.87 6.49
CA ILE A 412 -10.51 7.75 5.84
C ILE A 412 -11.53 6.70 5.45
N SER A 413 -11.50 6.29 4.18
CA SER A 413 -12.32 5.20 3.65
C SER A 413 -11.45 3.98 3.34
N LEU A 414 -11.86 2.82 3.85
CA LEU A 414 -11.35 1.53 3.40
C LEU A 414 -12.30 0.94 2.38
N ILE A 415 -11.75 0.69 1.20
CA ILE A 415 -12.46 0.28 0.01
C ILE A 415 -11.98 -1.14 -0.35
N PRO A 416 -12.81 -2.17 -0.20
CA PRO A 416 -12.46 -3.51 -0.65
C PRO A 416 -12.34 -3.55 -2.17
N PHE A 417 -11.42 -4.35 -2.71
CA PHE A 417 -11.35 -4.57 -4.17
C PHE A 417 -12.69 -5.14 -4.66
N PRO A 418 -13.36 -4.50 -5.64
CA PRO A 418 -14.54 -5.09 -6.23
C PRO A 418 -14.20 -6.44 -6.87
N THR A 419 -15.09 -7.41 -6.70
CA THR A 419 -15.04 -8.68 -7.40
C THR A 419 -16.03 -8.60 -8.55
N PRO A 420 -15.75 -9.18 -9.73
CA PRO A 420 -16.62 -9.04 -10.92
C PRO A 420 -18.10 -9.43 -10.72
N HIS A 421 -18.40 -10.17 -9.65
CA HIS A 421 -19.74 -10.66 -9.33
C HIS A 421 -20.49 -9.84 -8.27
N GLU A 422 -19.86 -8.83 -7.64
CA GLU A 422 -20.51 -8.02 -6.61
C GLU A 422 -20.75 -6.59 -7.12
N GLU A 423 -22.01 -6.27 -7.38
CA GLU A 423 -22.41 -4.96 -7.95
C GLU A 423 -22.13 -3.79 -7.01
N THR A 424 -22.23 -3.98 -5.68
CA THR A 424 -21.96 -2.93 -4.70
C THR A 424 -21.24 -3.49 -3.47
N LYS A 425 -20.15 -2.83 -3.07
CA LYS A 425 -19.44 -3.13 -1.81
C LYS A 425 -19.62 -2.00 -0.81
N SER A 426 -19.80 -2.36 0.45
CA SER A 426 -19.87 -1.37 1.53
C SER A 426 -18.48 -0.80 1.80
N VAL A 427 -18.35 0.52 1.61
CA VAL A 427 -17.15 1.26 1.98
C VAL A 427 -17.22 1.58 3.47
N VAL A 428 -16.10 1.39 4.18
CA VAL A 428 -16.02 1.79 5.59
C VAL A 428 -15.32 3.13 5.68
N THR A 429 -16.11 4.18 5.92
CA THR A 429 -15.61 5.56 6.09
C THR A 429 -15.65 5.95 7.56
N LYS A 430 -14.55 6.51 8.08
CA LYS A 430 -14.46 6.98 9.47
C LYS A 430 -13.81 8.35 9.55
N THR A 431 -14.32 9.18 10.45
CA THR A 431 -13.70 10.43 10.87
C THR A 431 -12.58 10.15 11.86
N LEU A 432 -11.37 10.57 11.52
CA LEU A 432 -10.19 10.44 12.36
C LEU A 432 -9.81 11.74 13.08
N PHE A 433 -10.21 12.88 12.53
CA PHE A 433 -9.97 14.19 13.11
C PHE A 433 -11.06 15.16 12.68
N SER A 434 -11.43 16.07 13.58
CA SER A 434 -12.33 17.18 13.30
C SER A 434 -11.77 18.43 13.97
N GLY A 435 -11.56 19.47 13.18
CA GLY A 435 -11.08 20.76 13.65
C GLY A 435 -10.24 21.50 12.60
N PRO A 436 -9.97 22.80 12.81
CA PRO A 436 -9.18 23.58 11.87
C PRO A 436 -7.83 22.91 11.57
N LEU A 437 -7.51 22.77 10.29
CA LEU A 437 -6.24 22.22 9.83
C LEU A 437 -5.75 22.90 8.54
N TRP A 438 -4.43 22.85 8.31
CA TRP A 438 -3.74 23.43 7.15
C TRP A 438 -3.53 22.32 6.16
N ASP A 439 -3.05 21.18 6.67
CA ASP A 439 -2.75 19.99 5.91
C ASP A 439 -2.76 18.75 6.84
N PHE A 440 -2.84 17.56 6.27
CA PHE A 440 -2.76 16.29 6.98
C PHE A 440 -2.20 15.18 6.10
N ASP A 441 -1.64 14.14 6.73
CA ASP A 441 -1.38 12.89 6.04
C ASP A 441 -1.61 11.69 6.98
N PHE A 442 -2.07 10.57 6.41
CA PHE A 442 -2.39 9.33 7.12
C PHE A 442 -1.66 8.13 6.52
N CYS A 443 -0.91 7.42 7.35
CA CYS A 443 -0.26 6.16 6.99
C CYS A 443 -1.19 4.99 7.37
N PRO A 444 -1.83 4.32 6.40
CA PRO A 444 -2.75 3.22 6.69
C PRO A 444 -2.08 1.99 7.30
N ALA A 445 -0.77 1.81 7.06
CA ALA A 445 -0.04 0.66 7.57
C ALA A 445 0.30 0.79 9.05
N SER A 446 0.63 1.99 9.54
CA SER A 446 0.91 2.23 10.96
C SER A 446 -0.32 2.73 11.74
N GLY A 447 -1.34 3.22 11.04
CA GLY A 447 -2.49 3.87 11.66
C GLY A 447 -2.11 5.19 12.32
N ARG A 448 -1.13 5.90 11.77
CA ARG A 448 -0.69 7.21 12.25
C ARG A 448 -1.23 8.29 11.33
N LEU A 449 -1.88 9.28 11.93
CA LEU A 449 -2.33 10.51 11.30
C LEU A 449 -1.43 11.65 11.79
N VAL A 450 -1.04 12.53 10.88
CA VAL A 450 -0.37 13.79 11.21
C VAL A 450 -1.23 14.93 10.71
N VAL A 451 -1.45 15.96 11.53
CA VAL A 451 -2.28 17.13 11.20
C VAL A 451 -1.51 18.40 11.53
N ALA A 452 -1.37 19.32 10.57
CA ALA A 452 -0.88 20.67 10.82
C ALA A 452 -2.06 21.61 11.11
N THR A 453 -2.01 22.38 12.21
CA THR A 453 -3.12 23.20 12.71
C THR A 453 -2.82 24.71 12.66
N PRO A 454 -3.84 25.60 12.81
CA PRO A 454 -3.65 27.05 12.74
C PRO A 454 -2.65 27.59 13.73
N GLU A 455 -2.55 26.93 14.87
CA GLU A 455 -1.77 27.35 16.00
C GLU A 455 -0.28 27.00 15.83
N ASN A 456 0.15 26.70 14.59
CA ASN A 456 1.50 26.27 14.24
C ASN A 456 1.95 25.05 15.02
N VAL A 457 1.01 24.12 15.19
CA VAL A 457 1.20 22.84 15.86
C VAL A 457 1.05 21.73 14.84
N ILE A 458 1.88 20.72 14.94
CA ILE A 458 1.65 19.44 14.28
C ILE A 458 1.14 18.46 15.34
N ARG A 459 0.01 17.81 15.10
CA ARG A 459 -0.50 16.75 15.95
C ARG A 459 -0.15 15.41 15.32
N VAL A 460 0.53 14.55 16.08
CA VAL A 460 0.80 13.16 15.70
C VAL A 460 -0.16 12.27 16.48
N ILE A 461 -1.11 11.68 15.75
CA ILE A 461 -2.25 10.97 16.30
C ILE A 461 -2.13 9.49 15.90
N ASP A 462 -1.90 8.64 16.89
CA ASP A 462 -1.70 7.20 16.72
C ASP A 462 -3.01 6.45 17.07
N PHE A 463 -3.54 5.66 16.13
CA PHE A 463 -4.78 4.89 16.32
C PHE A 463 -4.54 3.44 16.76
N LEU A 464 -3.32 2.94 16.63
CA LEU A 464 -2.95 1.62 17.12
C LEU A 464 -2.31 1.75 18.50
N SER A 465 -2.82 0.97 19.44
CA SER A 465 -2.08 0.77 20.69
C SER A 465 -0.83 -0.06 20.40
N PRO A 466 0.30 0.21 21.05
CA PRO A 466 1.38 -0.73 21.24
C PRO A 466 0.82 -2.05 21.77
N ILE A 467 1.44 -3.17 21.43
CA ILE A 467 1.08 -4.43 22.06
C ILE A 467 1.44 -4.28 23.54
N ARG A 468 0.42 -4.17 24.40
CA ARG A 468 0.60 -4.10 25.84
C ARG A 468 1.14 -5.45 26.29
N TRP A 469 2.43 -5.48 26.60
CA TRP A 469 3.02 -6.59 27.33
C TRP A 469 2.46 -6.52 28.75
N GLN A 470 1.53 -7.40 29.09
CA GLN A 470 1.46 -7.77 30.49
C GLN A 470 2.80 -8.44 30.78
N LEU A 471 3.64 -7.74 31.56
CA LEU A 471 4.68 -8.38 32.34
C LEU A 471 4.00 -9.56 33.02
N SER A 472 4.39 -10.77 32.65
CA SER A 472 3.93 -11.99 33.29
C SER A 472 4.02 -11.77 34.79
N GLY A 473 2.87 -11.82 35.47
CA GLY A 473 2.85 -11.87 36.92
C GLY A 473 3.73 -13.04 37.41
N PRO A 474 4.15 -13.03 38.67
CA PRO A 474 5.09 -14.02 39.23
C PRO A 474 4.62 -15.49 39.18
N SER A 475 3.42 -15.78 38.65
CA SER A 475 2.85 -17.12 38.55
C SER A 475 3.36 -17.97 37.37
N GLY A 476 4.23 -17.45 36.50
CA GLY A 476 4.93 -18.25 35.46
C GLY A 476 4.05 -18.92 34.39
N LEU A 477 2.73 -18.76 34.49
CA LEU A 477 1.77 -19.19 33.47
C LEU A 477 1.42 -17.97 32.61
N PRO A 478 1.62 -18.04 31.28
CA PRO A 478 1.19 -16.97 30.40
C PRO A 478 -0.33 -16.92 30.42
N THR A 479 -0.90 -15.96 31.16
CA THR A 479 -2.27 -15.54 30.93
C THR A 479 -2.29 -14.92 29.54
N LEU A 480 -2.72 -15.70 28.55
CA LEU A 480 -3.00 -15.22 27.19
C LEU A 480 -4.13 -14.19 27.28
N LEU A 481 -3.77 -12.93 27.54
CA LEU A 481 -4.64 -11.83 27.15
C LEU A 481 -4.66 -11.85 25.64
N TYR A 482 -5.74 -12.45 25.12
CA TYR A 482 -6.26 -12.25 23.78
C TYR A 482 -5.97 -10.80 23.35
N LEU A 483 -5.27 -10.65 22.22
CA LEU A 483 -5.51 -9.46 21.40
C LEU A 483 -7.04 -9.32 21.33
N PRO A 484 -7.63 -8.16 21.67
CA PRO A 484 -9.04 -7.94 21.41
C PRO A 484 -9.22 -7.74 19.90
N ILE A 485 -8.90 -8.76 19.11
CA ILE A 485 -9.66 -9.07 17.92
C ILE A 485 -11.01 -9.48 18.50
N ASN A 486 -11.91 -8.50 18.68
CA ASN A 486 -13.30 -8.77 19.02
C ASN A 486 -13.86 -9.59 17.84
N LEU A 487 -13.76 -10.91 17.94
CA LEU A 487 -14.45 -11.87 17.07
C LEU A 487 -15.91 -12.04 17.50
N THR A 488 -16.51 -10.99 18.07
CA THR A 488 -17.87 -11.02 18.64
C THR A 488 -18.96 -10.66 17.63
N ASN A 489 -18.64 -10.51 16.34
CA ASN A 489 -19.65 -10.57 15.29
C ASN A 489 -19.49 -11.92 14.58
N GLY A 490 -20.50 -12.77 14.73
CA GLY A 490 -20.52 -14.18 14.34
C GLY A 490 -20.55 -14.45 12.83
N SER A 491 -19.71 -13.79 12.02
CA SER A 491 -19.66 -13.99 10.56
C SER A 491 -18.25 -14.15 9.99
N VAL A 492 -17.28 -14.63 10.78
CA VAL A 492 -16.04 -15.19 10.23
C VAL A 492 -15.86 -16.60 10.78
N TYR A 493 -16.43 -17.57 10.06
CA TYR A 493 -16.07 -18.96 10.25
C TYR A 493 -14.59 -19.13 9.90
N TYR A 494 -13.76 -19.48 10.89
CA TYR A 494 -12.40 -20.04 10.71
C TYR A 494 -12.41 -21.44 10.05
N GLY A 495 -13.48 -21.73 9.29
CA GLY A 495 -13.76 -23.00 8.65
C GLY A 495 -12.85 -23.28 7.46
N PRO A 496 -12.79 -22.42 6.43
CA PRO A 496 -12.19 -22.80 5.14
C PRO A 496 -10.67 -22.98 5.22
N ASP A 497 -9.92 -22.04 5.80
CA ASP A 497 -8.44 -22.10 5.78
C ASP A 497 -7.88 -23.16 6.74
N THR A 498 -8.48 -23.29 7.93
CA THR A 498 -8.12 -24.34 8.89
C THR A 498 -8.57 -25.70 8.37
N ARG A 499 -9.76 -25.81 7.74
CA ARG A 499 -10.21 -27.06 7.11
C ARG A 499 -9.44 -27.36 5.83
N LEU A 500 -8.95 -26.40 5.07
CA LEU A 500 -8.09 -26.65 3.91
C LEU A 500 -6.74 -27.19 4.36
N LEU A 501 -6.15 -26.67 5.44
CA LEU A 501 -4.99 -27.30 6.07
C LEU A 501 -5.34 -28.72 6.56
N TYR A 502 -6.47 -28.91 7.24
CA TYR A 502 -6.92 -30.25 7.62
C TYR A 502 -7.21 -31.15 6.39
N HIS A 503 -7.68 -30.63 5.26
CA HIS A 503 -8.08 -31.37 4.07
C HIS A 503 -6.88 -31.68 3.17
N LEU A 504 -5.94 -30.74 3.02
CA LEU A 504 -4.63 -30.93 2.38
C LEU A 504 -3.76 -31.94 3.14
N PHE A 505 -3.89 -32.01 4.48
CA PHE A 505 -3.23 -33.01 5.32
C PHE A 505 -4.12 -34.21 5.70
N GLY A 506 -5.35 -34.29 5.16
CA GLY A 506 -6.28 -35.40 5.29
C GLY A 506 -6.80 -35.73 6.70
N ILE A 507 -6.86 -34.78 7.63
CA ILE A 507 -7.39 -34.97 8.98
C ILE A 507 -8.93 -34.92 8.95
N GLU A 508 -9.57 -36.06 8.71
CA GLU A 508 -10.97 -36.28 9.06
C GLU A 508 -11.04 -37.15 10.32
N GLY A 509 -11.63 -36.59 11.38
CA GLY A 509 -11.94 -37.25 12.65
C GLY A 509 -13.01 -36.44 13.39
N PRO A 510 -13.86 -37.05 14.23
CA PRO A 510 -15.04 -36.41 14.78
C PRO A 510 -14.65 -35.52 15.95
N PHE A 511 -14.26 -34.28 15.67
CA PHE A 511 -14.15 -33.25 16.70
C PHE A 511 -15.40 -32.37 16.63
N GLU A 512 -16.51 -32.91 17.09
CA GLU A 512 -17.58 -32.07 17.62
C GLU A 512 -17.08 -31.48 18.94
N MET A 513 -16.60 -30.23 18.90
CA MET A 513 -16.57 -29.43 20.12
C MET A 513 -18.01 -29.00 20.40
N SER A 514 -18.69 -29.73 21.30
CA SER A 514 -20.00 -29.34 21.80
C SER A 514 -19.88 -27.98 22.49
N PRO A 515 -20.63 -26.95 22.09
CA PRO A 515 -20.67 -25.70 22.83
C PRO A 515 -21.45 -25.93 24.13
N HIS A 516 -20.80 -25.76 25.29
CA HIS A 516 -21.52 -25.49 26.53
C HIS A 516 -22.02 -24.05 26.50
N ASN A 517 -23.16 -23.85 25.82
CA ASN A 517 -23.92 -22.62 25.89
C ASN A 517 -24.93 -22.72 27.03
N TYR A 518 -24.71 -21.94 28.09
CA TYR A 518 -25.81 -21.28 28.78
C TYR A 518 -26.24 -20.11 27.89
N MET A 519 -27.33 -20.28 27.14
CA MET A 519 -27.99 -19.19 26.41
C MET A 519 -29.47 -19.20 26.77
N ALA A 520 -29.95 -18.06 27.26
CA ALA A 520 -31.36 -17.72 27.24
C ALA A 520 -31.78 -17.38 25.80
N GLN A 521 -32.99 -17.81 25.44
CA GLN A 521 -33.68 -17.61 24.17
C GLN A 521 -33.65 -16.17 23.63
N ASP A 522 -33.26 -15.98 22.35
CA ASP A 522 -34.18 -15.54 21.28
C ASP A 522 -33.43 -15.25 19.95
N SER A 523 -33.96 -15.82 18.85
CA SER A 523 -34.12 -15.22 17.50
C SER A 523 -33.93 -16.22 16.35
N ILE A 524 -34.90 -16.15 15.44
CA ILE A 524 -35.08 -16.93 14.22
C ILE A 524 -34.51 -16.07 13.08
N ASP A 525 -33.29 -16.33 12.61
CA ASP A 525 -32.76 -15.78 11.34
C ASP A 525 -31.56 -16.57 10.76
N VAL A 526 -31.21 -17.74 11.31
CA VAL A 526 -29.96 -18.47 11.01
C VAL A 526 -29.95 -19.24 9.67
N VAL A 527 -31.08 -19.33 8.96
CA VAL A 527 -31.20 -20.27 7.82
C VAL A 527 -30.68 -19.69 6.48
N ALA A 528 -30.52 -18.37 6.35
CA ALA A 528 -30.03 -17.76 5.11
C ALA A 528 -28.50 -17.71 4.98
N GLU A 529 -27.74 -17.85 6.08
CA GLU A 529 -26.28 -17.70 6.11
C GLU A 529 -25.48 -18.99 5.84
N LEU A 530 -26.13 -20.16 5.91
CA LEU A 530 -25.51 -21.48 5.70
C LEU A 530 -25.18 -21.81 4.22
N ASN A 531 -25.64 -21.00 3.26
CA ASN A 531 -25.47 -21.26 1.83
C ASN A 531 -24.17 -20.67 1.21
N LYS A 532 -23.32 -19.97 1.98
CA LYS A 532 -22.06 -19.38 1.47
C LYS A 532 -20.80 -20.25 1.68
N HIS A 533 -20.94 -21.43 2.27
CA HIS A 533 -19.82 -22.33 2.60
C HIS A 533 -19.11 -22.95 1.37
N PRO A 534 -19.78 -23.31 0.26
CA PRO A 534 -19.10 -23.91 -0.91
C PRO A 534 -18.18 -22.91 -1.64
N GLU A 535 -18.58 -21.65 -1.69
CA GLU A 535 -17.89 -20.58 -2.44
C GLU A 535 -16.52 -20.24 -1.84
N ALA A 536 -16.40 -20.27 -0.51
CA ALA A 536 -15.13 -20.03 0.18
C ALA A 536 -14.13 -21.17 -0.01
N ASP A 537 -14.59 -22.43 0.01
CA ASP A 537 -13.74 -23.60 -0.25
C ASP A 537 -13.20 -23.59 -1.70
N ASP A 538 -14.01 -23.15 -2.66
CA ASP A 538 -13.62 -23.05 -4.07
C ASP A 538 -12.59 -21.92 -4.33
N GLN A 539 -12.78 -20.73 -3.74
CA GLN A 539 -11.80 -19.63 -3.85
C GLN A 539 -10.41 -20.01 -3.31
N VAL A 540 -10.37 -20.77 -2.21
CA VAL A 540 -9.11 -21.20 -1.60
C VAL A 540 -8.42 -22.29 -2.43
N ARG A 541 -9.18 -23.24 -3.00
CA ARG A 541 -8.66 -24.23 -3.96
C ARG A 541 -8.09 -23.56 -5.20
N ASP A 542 -8.74 -22.51 -5.70
CA ASP A 542 -8.27 -21.78 -6.88
C ASP A 542 -6.99 -21.00 -6.61
N ARG A 543 -6.83 -20.39 -5.41
CA ARG A 543 -5.56 -19.77 -5.00
C ARG A 543 -4.42 -20.79 -4.88
N PHE A 544 -4.68 -21.98 -4.33
CA PHE A 544 -3.67 -23.04 -4.25
C PHE A 544 -3.30 -23.63 -5.63
N ARG A 545 -4.28 -23.77 -6.54
CA ARG A 545 -4.01 -24.16 -7.94
C ARG A 545 -3.20 -23.09 -8.66
N ALA A 546 -3.53 -21.81 -8.46
CA ALA A 546 -2.74 -20.71 -8.98
C ALA A 546 -1.31 -20.77 -8.45
N LEU A 547 -1.10 -20.98 -7.15
CA LEU A 547 0.24 -21.14 -6.54
C LEU A 547 0.99 -22.34 -7.13
N GLY A 548 0.34 -23.50 -7.26
CA GLY A 548 0.91 -24.71 -7.86
C GLY A 548 1.32 -24.54 -9.32
N ASN A 549 0.58 -23.71 -10.08
CA ASN A 549 0.89 -23.37 -11.47
C ASN A 549 1.90 -22.23 -11.61
N SER A 550 2.14 -21.44 -10.55
CA SER A 550 3.04 -20.28 -10.54
C SER A 550 4.43 -20.61 -10.02
N ILE A 551 4.60 -21.73 -9.30
CA ILE A 551 5.91 -22.20 -8.83
C ILE A 551 6.63 -22.88 -10.01
N ALA A 552 7.38 -22.09 -10.77
CA ALA A 552 8.47 -22.64 -11.56
C ALA A 552 9.57 -23.10 -10.59
N THR A 553 9.63 -24.40 -10.30
CA THR A 553 10.74 -24.97 -9.54
C THR A 553 12.03 -24.73 -10.32
N PRO A 554 13.00 -23.93 -9.82
CA PRO A 554 14.21 -23.66 -10.57
C PRO A 554 14.98 -24.96 -10.79
N ARG A 555 15.49 -25.17 -12.01
CA ARG A 555 16.45 -26.24 -12.32
C ARG A 555 17.76 -25.92 -11.60
N LEU A 556 17.86 -26.33 -10.35
CA LEU A 556 19.08 -26.16 -9.56
C LEU A 556 19.91 -27.45 -9.62
N PRO A 557 21.07 -27.47 -10.30
CA PRO A 557 22.03 -28.53 -10.08
C PRO A 557 22.50 -28.46 -8.62
N GLY A 558 22.24 -29.51 -7.86
CA GLY A 558 22.63 -29.62 -6.46
C GLY A 558 23.82 -30.57 -6.31
N SER A 559 24.83 -30.14 -5.54
CA SER A 559 25.83 -31.04 -4.98
C SER A 559 25.56 -31.20 -3.49
N SER A 560 25.41 -32.44 -3.03
CA SER A 560 25.31 -32.74 -1.60
C SER A 560 26.52 -33.55 -1.16
N ALA A 561 27.10 -33.15 -0.02
CA ALA A 561 28.17 -33.87 0.64
C ALA A 561 27.63 -34.44 1.96
N PHE A 562 27.55 -35.76 2.05
CA PHE A 562 27.26 -36.47 3.31
C PHE A 562 28.40 -37.47 3.56
N GLY A 563 29.24 -37.18 4.54
CA GLY A 563 30.45 -37.96 4.81
C GLY A 563 31.52 -37.84 3.70
N THR A 564 32.24 -38.92 3.40
CA THR A 564 33.34 -38.94 2.40
C THR A 564 32.89 -39.08 0.94
N ARG A 565 31.60 -38.85 0.64
CA ARG A 565 31.08 -38.99 -0.72
C ARG A 565 30.33 -37.74 -1.16
N LEU A 566 30.67 -37.31 -2.37
CA LEU A 566 30.01 -36.24 -3.10
C LEU A 566 29.02 -36.87 -4.08
N ALA A 567 27.76 -36.47 -4.04
CA ALA A 567 26.75 -36.90 -4.99
C ALA A 567 26.18 -35.68 -5.74
N PHE A 568 26.08 -35.83 -7.06
CA PHE A 568 25.40 -34.90 -7.95
C PHE A 568 24.07 -35.54 -8.35
N TYR A 569 22.98 -34.79 -8.29
CA TYR A 569 21.70 -35.26 -8.78
C TYR A 569 20.99 -34.16 -9.55
N GLU A 570 20.22 -34.61 -10.55
CA GLU A 570 19.35 -33.79 -11.37
C GLU A 570 17.91 -34.25 -11.12
N CYS A 571 17.07 -33.36 -10.61
CA CYS A 571 15.68 -33.68 -10.29
C CYS A 571 14.82 -33.43 -11.53
N LEU A 572 14.37 -34.50 -12.20
CA LEU A 572 13.41 -34.42 -13.30
C LEU A 572 11.98 -34.52 -12.77
N SER A 573 11.09 -33.67 -13.30
CA SER A 573 9.68 -33.63 -12.93
C SER A 573 8.98 -34.95 -13.28
N ALA A 574 8.20 -35.47 -12.33
CA ALA A 574 7.44 -36.69 -12.50
C ALA A 574 6.12 -36.42 -13.23
N HIS A 575 6.14 -36.34 -14.57
CA HIS A 575 4.97 -36.56 -15.44
C HIS A 575 5.42 -37.28 -16.72
N SER A 576 5.58 -38.61 -16.65
CA SER A 576 5.29 -39.53 -17.76
C SER A 576 5.43 -40.98 -17.28
N ALA A 577 4.56 -41.83 -17.81
CA ALA A 577 4.41 -43.23 -17.47
C ALA A 577 5.62 -44.08 -17.91
N CYS A 578 5.74 -45.22 -17.21
CA CYS A 578 6.59 -46.38 -17.47
C CYS A 578 7.31 -46.44 -18.82
N ASP A 579 8.65 -46.55 -18.77
CA ASP A 579 9.34 -47.55 -19.56
C ASP A 579 10.61 -48.06 -18.85
N CYS A 580 10.73 -49.38 -18.81
CA CYS A 580 11.83 -50.12 -18.20
C CYS A 580 13.12 -49.94 -19.01
N ALA A 581 14.19 -49.44 -18.39
CA ALA A 581 15.55 -49.60 -18.92
C ALA A 581 16.54 -50.00 -17.82
N ARG A 582 17.11 -51.19 -17.99
CA ARG A 582 18.21 -51.76 -17.20
C ARG A 582 19.45 -50.86 -17.28
N PHE A 583 20.09 -50.58 -16.14
CA PHE A 583 21.48 -50.13 -16.12
C PHE A 583 22.43 -51.29 -15.79
N ARG A 584 23.38 -51.51 -16.71
CA ARG A 584 24.66 -52.19 -16.47
C ARG A 584 25.57 -51.23 -15.68
N LYS A 585 26.34 -51.81 -14.76
CA LYS A 585 27.45 -51.17 -14.02
C LYS A 585 28.58 -50.72 -14.97
N PRO A 586 29.33 -49.69 -14.55
CA PRO A 586 30.74 -49.88 -14.20
C PRO A 586 30.93 -50.08 -12.69
#